data_AF-A0A7S3VYB9-F1
#
_entry.id   AF-A0A7S3VYB9-F1
#
_cell.length_a   1.000
_cell.length_b   1.000
_cell.length_c   1.000
_cell.angle_alpha   90.00
_cell.angle_beta   90.00
_cell.angle_gamma   90.00
#
_symmetry.space_group_name_H-M   'P 1'
#
loop_
_entity.id
_entity.type
_entity.pdbx_description
1 polymer ?
#
loop_
_entity_poly.entity_id
_entity_poly.type
_entity_poly.pdbx_seq_one_letter_code
_entity_poly.pdbx_strand_id
1 'polypeptide(L)'
;ESAIGQPWLRPGMAEELKRDPLAREELRLEFEQLLEDRRVLTHHRLGPFAKGKADPPSPVNMVRLIRKAQGLYPLDASKPSDLKPIEVITKVRDLLTKLTVVKGTDRLSIEAQYNATYNFFSLLRSQLASKRVLGEHRLTPQAF
;
A
#
# COMPACT_ATOMS: atom_id res chain seq x y z
N GLU A 1 2.94 -14.26 -15.41
CA GLU A 1 2.27 -15.23 -14.53
C GLU A 1 3.11 -15.40 -13.28
N SER A 2 2.65 -14.88 -12.14
CA SER A 2 3.35 -15.12 -10.87
C SER A 2 3.13 -16.58 -10.49
N ALA A 3 4.22 -17.33 -10.33
CA ALA A 3 4.22 -18.75 -10.00
C ALA A 3 3.30 -19.02 -8.79
N ILE A 4 2.13 -19.61 -9.08
CA ILE A 4 1.18 -20.10 -8.09
C ILE A 4 1.90 -21.23 -7.34
N GLY A 5 2.41 -20.94 -6.14
CA GLY A 5 3.02 -21.96 -5.27
C GLY A 5 4.31 -21.58 -4.57
N GLN A 6 4.98 -20.47 -4.91
CA GLN A 6 6.13 -20.02 -4.13
C GLN A 6 5.71 -19.30 -2.84
N PRO A 7 6.23 -19.70 -1.67
CA PRO A 7 6.01 -18.98 -0.42
C PRO A 7 6.69 -17.60 -0.49
N TRP A 8 5.89 -16.54 -0.36
CA TRP A 8 6.36 -15.15 -0.36
C TRP A 8 6.66 -14.60 1.04
N LEU A 9 6.21 -15.32 2.08
CA LEU A 9 6.60 -15.09 3.47
C LEU A 9 7.77 -16.01 3.83
N ARG A 10 8.62 -15.54 4.74
CA ARG A 10 9.61 -16.42 5.35
C ARG A 10 8.93 -17.59 6.08
N PRO A 11 9.52 -18.79 6.07
CA PRO A 11 9.04 -19.91 6.89
C PRO A 11 8.90 -19.48 8.36
N GLY A 12 7.77 -19.83 9.00
CA GLY A 12 7.49 -19.49 10.40
C GLY A 12 6.90 -18.08 10.63
N MET A 13 7.11 -17.12 9.73
CA MET A 13 6.58 -15.76 9.89
C MET A 13 5.04 -15.72 9.88
N ALA A 14 4.40 -16.56 9.08
CA ALA A 14 2.94 -16.66 9.06
C ALA A 14 2.38 -17.11 10.42
N GLU A 15 3.05 -18.01 11.12
CA GLU A 15 2.64 -18.48 12.45
C GLU A 15 2.96 -17.44 13.53
N GLU A 16 4.07 -16.70 13.42
CA GLU A 16 4.39 -15.54 14.26
C GLU A 16 3.26 -14.48 14.17
N LEU A 17 2.86 -14.11 12.95
CA LEU A 17 1.80 -13.13 12.71
C LEU A 17 0.42 -13.59 13.18
N LYS A 18 0.14 -14.90 13.15
CA LYS A 18 -1.10 -15.45 13.71
C LYS A 18 -1.13 -15.41 15.24
N ARG A 19 0.03 -15.62 15.87
CA ARG A 19 0.18 -15.65 17.32
C ARG A 19 0.13 -14.26 17.94
N ASP A 20 0.65 -13.26 17.24
CA ASP A 20 0.64 -11.86 17.70
C ASP A 20 -0.73 -11.20 17.44
N PRO A 21 -1.50 -10.86 18.49
CA PRO A 21 -2.79 -10.22 18.33
C PRO A 21 -2.70 -8.81 17.75
N LEU A 22 -1.61 -8.07 18.03
CA LEU A 22 -1.42 -6.71 17.51
C LEU A 22 -1.15 -6.74 16.02
N ALA A 23 -0.24 -7.62 15.58
CA ALA A 23 0.04 -7.79 14.15
C ALA A 23 -1.21 -8.19 13.35
N ARG A 24 -2.05 -9.07 13.92
CA ARG A 24 -3.31 -9.48 13.28
C ARG A 24 -4.28 -8.32 13.14
N GLU A 25 -4.41 -7.48 14.16
CA GLU A 25 -5.30 -6.31 14.11
C GLU A 25 -4.78 -5.28 13.10
N GLU A 26 -3.48 -5.03 13.04
CA GLU A 26 -2.89 -4.10 12.07
C GLU A 26 -3.11 -4.54 10.61
N LEU A 27 -2.94 -5.83 10.33
CA LEU A 27 -3.24 -6.40 9.01
C LEU A 27 -4.73 -6.33 8.67
N ARG A 28 -5.60 -6.51 9.67
CA ARG A 28 -7.04 -6.37 9.51
C ARG A 28 -7.41 -4.93 9.17
N LEU A 29 -6.87 -3.95 9.90
CA LEU A 29 -7.11 -2.52 9.66
C LEU A 29 -6.61 -2.08 8.27
N GLU A 30 -5.44 -2.57 7.84
CA GLU A 30 -4.95 -2.34 6.47
C GLU A 30 -5.97 -2.86 5.44
N PHE A 31 -6.45 -4.09 5.64
CA PHE A 31 -7.41 -4.71 4.72
C PHE A 31 -8.75 -3.99 4.69
N GLU A 32 -9.30 -3.62 5.86
CA GLU A 32 -10.54 -2.86 5.97
C GLU A 32 -10.41 -1.49 5.29
N GLN A 33 -9.27 -0.81 5.45
CA GLN A 33 -9.02 0.46 4.77
C GLN A 33 -9.00 0.30 3.24
N LEU A 34 -8.36 -0.76 2.71
CA LEU A 34 -8.34 -1.02 1.27
C LEU A 34 -9.74 -1.35 0.71
N LEU A 35 -10.56 -2.05 1.49
CA LEU A 35 -11.95 -2.31 1.12
C LEU A 35 -12.77 -1.02 1.08
N GLU A 36 -12.58 -0.14 2.05
CA GLU A 36 -13.26 1.15 2.09
C GLU A 36 -12.84 2.05 0.93
N ASP A 37 -11.54 2.13 0.64
CA ASP A 37 -11.02 2.85 -0.52
C ASP A 37 -11.66 2.36 -1.81
N ARG A 38 -11.71 1.04 -2.00
CA ARG A 38 -12.39 0.43 -3.14
C ARG A 38 -13.87 0.79 -3.16
N ARG A 39 -14.57 0.71 -2.02
CA ARG A 39 -16.01 1.02 -1.92
C ARG A 39 -16.30 2.45 -2.37
N VAL A 40 -15.52 3.42 -1.89
CA VAL A 40 -15.68 4.84 -2.23
C VAL A 40 -15.33 5.10 -3.70
N LEU A 41 -14.16 4.65 -4.15
CA LEU A 41 -13.68 4.93 -5.51
C LEU A 41 -14.52 4.25 -6.60
N THR A 42 -15.08 3.07 -6.31
CA THR A 42 -15.92 2.31 -7.27
C THR A 42 -17.41 2.58 -7.09
N HIS A 43 -17.80 3.50 -6.20
CA HIS A 43 -19.21 3.80 -5.99
C HIS A 43 -19.84 4.36 -7.27
N HIS A 44 -20.84 3.65 -7.80
CA HIS A 44 -21.54 3.97 -9.05
C HIS A 44 -22.19 5.36 -9.16
N ARG A 45 -22.35 6.10 -8.05
CA ARG A 45 -23.05 7.40 -7.97
C ARG A 45 -22.15 8.51 -7.45
N LEU A 46 -21.37 8.21 -6.41
CA LEU A 46 -20.54 9.18 -5.69
C LEU A 46 -19.04 9.04 -6.00
N GLY A 47 -18.64 7.95 -6.65
CA GLY A 47 -17.25 7.70 -6.99
C GLY A 47 -16.77 8.67 -8.07
N PRO A 48 -15.49 9.10 -8.02
CA PRO A 48 -14.94 10.07 -8.96
C PRO A 48 -14.76 9.50 -10.38
N PHE A 49 -14.88 8.18 -10.55
CA PHE A 49 -14.56 7.49 -11.80
C PHE A 49 -15.79 6.91 -12.49
N ALA A 50 -15.86 7.11 -13.80
CA ALA A 50 -16.88 6.45 -14.62
C ALA A 50 -16.65 4.92 -14.64
N LYS A 51 -17.74 4.17 -14.79
CA LYS A 51 -17.71 2.70 -14.85
C LYS A 51 -16.70 2.23 -15.90
N GLY A 52 -15.70 1.46 -15.46
CA GLY A 52 -14.66 0.88 -16.32
C GLY A 52 -13.52 1.83 -16.72
N LYS A 53 -13.51 3.09 -16.29
CA LYS A 53 -12.41 4.05 -16.51
C LYS A 53 -11.73 4.37 -15.18
N ALA A 54 -10.85 3.47 -14.74
CA ALA A 54 -10.13 3.55 -13.47
C ALA A 54 -8.64 3.88 -13.64
N ASP A 55 -8.30 4.75 -14.60
CA ASP A 55 -6.93 5.19 -14.86
C ASP A 55 -6.84 6.73 -14.84
N PRO A 56 -7.03 7.37 -13.67
CA PRO A 56 -6.86 8.80 -13.55
C PRO A 56 -5.39 9.20 -13.70
N PRO A 57 -5.10 10.40 -14.21
CA PRO A 57 -3.74 10.94 -14.15
C PRO A 57 -3.29 11.04 -12.68
N SER A 58 -2.20 10.36 -12.35
CA SER A 58 -1.57 10.39 -11.03
C SER A 58 -0.32 11.28 -11.07
N PRO A 59 -0.06 12.09 -10.03
CA PRO A 59 1.14 12.94 -9.97
C PRO A 59 2.44 12.14 -9.94
N VAL A 60 2.39 10.88 -9.49
CA VAL A 60 3.56 10.00 -9.38
C VAL A 60 3.28 8.66 -10.04
N ASN A 61 4.22 8.21 -10.87
CA ASN A 61 4.19 6.88 -11.47
C ASN A 61 4.83 5.84 -10.53
N MET A 62 3.99 5.19 -9.72
CA MET A 62 4.42 4.19 -8.74
C MET A 62 5.06 2.96 -9.38
N VAL A 63 4.56 2.50 -10.53
CA VAL A 63 5.11 1.34 -11.25
C VAL A 63 6.57 1.59 -11.62
N ARG A 64 6.89 2.80 -12.10
CA ARG A 64 8.26 3.17 -12.45
C ARG A 64 9.16 3.27 -11.23
N LEU A 65 8.67 3.81 -10.11
CA LEU A 65 9.45 3.91 -8.86
C LEU A 65 9.78 2.52 -8.30
N ILE A 66 8.80 1.62 -8.26
CA ILE A 66 9.00 0.25 -7.81
C ILE A 66 10.04 -0.45 -8.68
N ARG A 67 9.92 -0.35 -10.01
CA ARG A 67 10.91 -0.93 -10.94
C ARG A 67 12.32 -0.35 -10.74
N LYS A 68 12.42 0.97 -10.49
CA LYS A 68 13.72 1.58 -10.16
C LYS A 68 14.29 1.02 -8.87
N ALA A 69 13.49 0.86 -7.82
CA ALA A 69 13.94 0.26 -6.56
C ALA A 69 14.43 -1.18 -6.77
N GLN A 70 13.70 -1.99 -7.54
CA GLN A 70 14.10 -3.35 -7.90
C GLN A 70 15.41 -3.42 -8.71
N GLY A 71 15.73 -2.38 -9.49
CA GLY A 71 16.99 -2.32 -10.24
C GLY A 71 18.18 -1.78 -9.44
N LEU A 72 17.93 -0.89 -8.46
CA LEU A 72 18.98 -0.30 -7.63
C LEU A 72 19.44 -1.25 -6.52
N TYR A 73 18.53 -2.06 -5.98
CA TYR A 73 18.82 -3.02 -4.94
C TYR A 73 18.70 -4.43 -5.52
N PRO A 74 19.76 -5.27 -5.49
CA PRO A 74 19.70 -6.61 -6.04
C PRO A 74 18.69 -7.45 -5.26
N LEU A 75 17.56 -7.76 -5.90
CA LEU A 75 16.52 -8.63 -5.34
C LEU A 75 16.69 -10.05 -5.86
N ASP A 76 16.72 -11.01 -4.93
CA ASP A 76 16.67 -12.43 -5.30
C ASP A 76 15.19 -12.85 -5.39
N ALA A 77 14.67 -12.93 -6.62
CA ALA A 77 13.29 -13.33 -6.87
C ALA A 77 12.98 -14.77 -6.44
N SER A 78 13.99 -15.59 -6.13
CA SER A 78 13.81 -16.94 -5.60
C SER A 78 13.54 -16.95 -4.09
N LYS A 79 13.98 -15.92 -3.37
CA LYS A 79 13.90 -15.85 -1.92
C LYS A 79 12.69 -15.03 -1.45
N PRO A 80 12.07 -15.39 -0.31
CA PRO A 80 11.08 -14.55 0.33
C PRO A 80 11.72 -13.26 0.83
N SER A 81 10.94 -12.18 0.91
CA SER A 81 11.44 -10.90 1.41
C SER A 81 11.78 -10.98 2.89
N ASP A 82 12.80 -10.21 3.26
CA ASP A 82 13.23 -10.03 4.62
C ASP A 82 12.37 -9.06 5.44
N LEU A 83 11.48 -8.35 4.76
CA LEU A 83 10.62 -7.31 5.29
C LEU A 83 9.44 -7.87 6.09
N LYS A 84 9.11 -7.24 7.23
CA LYS A 84 7.91 -7.61 8.01
C LYS A 84 6.68 -6.85 7.49
N PRO A 85 5.50 -7.48 7.34
CA PRO A 85 4.28 -6.80 6.90
C PRO A 85 3.90 -5.58 7.75
N ILE A 86 4.13 -5.66 9.06
CA ILE A 86 3.84 -4.56 9.99
C ILE A 86 4.74 -3.35 9.72
N GLU A 87 6.01 -3.58 9.38
CA GLU A 87 6.93 -2.50 9.00
C GLU A 87 6.46 -1.78 7.73
N VAL A 88 5.91 -2.52 6.76
CA VAL A 88 5.30 -1.94 5.56
C VAL A 88 4.15 -1.02 5.93
N ILE A 89 3.21 -1.50 6.75
CA ILE A 89 2.03 -0.73 7.16
C ILE A 89 2.45 0.56 7.87
N THR A 90 3.38 0.48 8.82
CA THR A 90 3.86 1.65 9.57
C THR A 90 4.53 2.65 8.64
N LYS A 91 5.48 2.21 7.81
CA LYS A 91 6.19 3.09 6.86
C LYS A 91 5.23 3.74 5.86
N VAL A 92 4.22 3.01 5.36
CA VAL A 92 3.21 3.58 4.47
C VAL A 92 2.38 4.65 5.19
N ARG A 93 1.92 4.39 6.43
CA ARG A 93 1.19 5.40 7.21
C ARG A 93 2.04 6.65 7.44
N ASP A 94 3.31 6.47 7.82
CA ASP A 94 4.25 7.57 8.02
C ASP A 94 4.56 8.34 6.73
N LEU A 95 4.53 7.67 5.57
CA LEU A 95 4.65 8.32 4.28
C LEU A 95 3.42 9.21 4.01
N LEU A 96 2.22 8.68 4.22
CA LEU A 96 0.98 9.41 3.95
C LEU A 96 0.84 10.66 4.83
N THR A 97 1.27 10.60 6.09
CA THR A 97 1.24 11.77 6.99
C THR A 97 2.17 12.91 6.55
N LYS A 98 3.27 12.59 5.87
CA LYS A 98 4.23 13.58 5.35
C LYS A 98 3.74 14.29 4.08
N LEU A 99 2.76 13.71 3.38
CA LEU A 99 2.26 14.23 2.11
C LEU A 99 1.16 15.29 2.30
N THR A 100 1.52 16.42 2.90
CA THR A 100 0.60 17.56 3.12
C THR A 100 0.59 18.50 1.91
N VAL A 101 -0.61 18.75 1.34
CA VAL A 101 -0.82 19.68 0.22
C VAL A 101 -1.48 20.96 0.71
N VAL A 102 -2.59 20.82 1.44
CA VAL A 102 -3.29 21.93 2.10
C VAL A 102 -2.75 22.06 3.52
N LYS A 103 -2.12 23.20 3.81
CA LYS A 103 -1.62 23.52 5.15
C LYS A 103 -2.72 24.20 5.95
N GLY A 104 -2.94 23.75 7.18
CA GLY A 104 -3.87 24.37 8.11
C GLY A 104 -4.31 23.38 9.19
N THR A 105 -4.66 23.91 10.35
CA THR A 105 -5.16 23.12 11.50
C THR A 105 -6.65 23.34 11.74
N ASP A 106 -7.28 24.26 11.00
CA ASP A 106 -8.72 24.46 11.03
C ASP A 106 -9.46 23.29 10.38
N ARG A 107 -10.72 23.11 10.76
CA ARG A 107 -11.53 21.97 10.32
C ARG A 107 -11.68 21.91 8.80
N LEU A 108 -11.80 23.06 8.13
CA LEU A 108 -11.96 23.12 6.67
C LEU A 108 -10.66 22.74 5.96
N SER A 109 -9.51 23.20 6.44
CA SER A 109 -8.21 22.81 5.87
C SER A 109 -7.94 21.31 6.00
N ILE A 110 -8.29 20.69 7.14
CA ILE A 110 -8.13 19.25 7.34
C ILE A 110 -9.01 18.45 6.37
N GLU A 111 -10.27 18.86 6.21
CA GLU A 111 -11.19 18.24 5.27
C GLU A 111 -10.74 18.44 3.81
N ALA A 112 -10.28 19.64 3.47
CA ALA A 112 -9.74 19.96 2.15
C ALA A 112 -8.49 19.12 1.83
N GLN A 113 -7.58 18.94 2.78
CA GLN A 113 -6.42 18.05 2.64
C GLN A 113 -6.86 16.62 2.38
N TYR A 114 -7.77 16.09 3.20
CA TYR A 114 -8.29 14.73 3.06
C TYR A 114 -8.91 14.50 1.68
N ASN A 115 -9.76 15.43 1.23
CA ASN A 115 -10.43 15.34 -0.07
C ASN A 115 -9.45 15.46 -1.25
N ALA A 116 -8.47 16.36 -1.15
CA ALA A 116 -7.48 16.59 -2.20
C ALA A 116 -6.54 15.39 -2.39
N THR A 117 -6.19 14.67 -1.32
CA THR A 117 -5.23 13.55 -1.40
C THR A 117 -5.88 12.17 -1.48
N TYR A 118 -7.19 12.04 -1.24
CA TYR A 118 -7.87 10.76 -1.10
C TYR A 118 -7.55 9.75 -2.22
N ASN A 119 -7.67 10.19 -3.48
CA ASN A 119 -7.42 9.34 -4.64
C ASN A 119 -5.95 8.87 -4.69
N PHE A 120 -5.02 9.79 -4.53
CA PHE A 120 -3.59 9.46 -4.57
C PHE A 120 -3.18 8.56 -3.40
N PHE A 121 -3.71 8.81 -2.20
CA PHE A 121 -3.43 7.98 -1.02
C PHE A 121 -4.01 6.58 -1.17
N SER A 122 -5.21 6.45 -1.74
CA SER A 122 -5.81 5.16 -2.07
C SER A 122 -4.98 4.39 -3.09
N LEU A 123 -4.44 5.07 -4.10
CA LEU A 123 -3.50 4.47 -5.05
C LEU A 123 -2.24 3.97 -4.34
N LEU A 124 -1.62 4.78 -3.49
CA LEU A 124 -0.44 4.40 -2.71
C LEU A 124 -0.70 3.17 -1.84
N ARG A 125 -1.80 3.18 -1.06
CA ARG A 125 -2.21 2.02 -0.24
C ARG A 125 -2.42 0.77 -1.09
N SER A 126 -3.05 0.90 -2.26
CA SER A 126 -3.28 -0.25 -3.15
C SER A 126 -2.00 -0.80 -3.79
N GLN A 127 -1.00 0.04 -4.07
CA GLN A 127 0.27 -0.38 -4.71
C GLN A 127 1.32 -0.85 -3.70
N LEU A 128 1.30 -0.29 -2.50
CA LEU A 128 2.22 -0.57 -1.40
C LEU A 128 1.60 -1.41 -0.28
N ALA A 129 0.45 -2.04 -0.52
CA ALA A 129 -0.15 -2.98 0.43
C ALA A 129 0.87 -4.05 0.82
N SER A 130 0.92 -4.41 2.10
CA SER A 130 1.90 -5.35 2.66
C SER A 130 2.03 -6.62 1.83
N LYS A 131 0.91 -7.26 1.50
CA LYS A 131 0.87 -8.46 0.65
C LYS A 131 1.49 -8.25 -0.74
N ARG A 132 1.28 -7.10 -1.38
CA ARG A 132 1.82 -6.82 -2.72
C ARG A 132 3.31 -6.51 -2.67
N VAL A 133 3.75 -5.77 -1.66
CA VAL A 133 5.17 -5.46 -1.44
C VAL A 133 5.98 -6.73 -1.23
N LEU A 134 5.51 -7.65 -0.40
CA LEU A 134 6.21 -8.90 -0.13
C LEU A 134 6.03 -9.93 -1.26
N GLY A 135 4.83 -10.04 -1.84
CA GLY A 135 4.48 -11.09 -2.80
C GLY A 135 4.76 -10.77 -4.27
N GLU A 136 4.29 -9.62 -4.73
CA GLU A 136 4.41 -9.21 -6.14
C GLU A 136 5.74 -8.49 -6.40
N HIS A 137 6.07 -7.50 -5.58
CA HIS A 137 7.25 -6.66 -5.79
C HIS A 137 8.53 -7.26 -5.20
N ARG A 138 8.37 -8.10 -4.16
CA ARG A 138 9.44 -8.77 -3.41
C ARG A 138 10.55 -7.82 -2.94
N LEU A 139 10.17 -6.63 -2.47
CA LEU A 139 11.12 -5.60 -2.03
C LEU A 139 11.82 -6.03 -0.73
N THR A 140 13.12 -5.77 -0.63
CA THR A 140 13.89 -5.91 0.62
C THR A 140 13.71 -4.67 1.52
N PRO A 141 14.05 -4.75 2.82
CA PRO A 141 14.02 -3.59 3.71
C PRO A 141 14.86 -2.39 3.26
N GLN A 142 15.90 -2.61 2.46
CA GLN A 142 16.71 -1.54 1.86
C GLN A 142 16.04 -0.91 0.64
N ALA A 143 15.31 -1.71 -0.13
CA ALA A 143 14.59 -1.25 -1.31
C ALA A 143 13.28 -0.51 -0.98
N PHE A 144 12.76 -0.70 0.24
CA PHE A 144 11.48 -0.20 0.71
C PHE A 144 11.62 0.91 1.77
#